data_AF-A0A7C6IIW2-F1
#
_entry.id   AF-A0A7C6IIW2-F1
#
_cell.length_a   1.000
_cell.length_b   1.000
_cell.length_c   1.000
_cell.angle_alpha   90.00
_cell.angle_beta   90.00
_cell.angle_gamma   90.00
#
_symmetry.space_group_name_H-M   'P 1'
#
loop_
_entity.id
_entity.type
_entity.pdbx_description
1 polymer ?
#
loop_
_entity_poly.entity_id
_entity_poly.type
_entity_poly.pdbx_seq_one_letter_code
_entity_poly.pdbx_strand_id
1 'polypeptide(L)'
;MGVSDSKVRNVEISEMLNFAFAQYETEQLLSKNSILGTVEIEKGTKKYVNVIPLDKVTILNKKGNQKKTATYELELGKIKAPIKNGDVIGELIIKENDQVTRRIGV
;
A
#
# COMPACT_ATOMS: atom_id res chain seq x y z
N MET A 1 -31.60 -4.23 10.35
CA MET A 1 -30.74 -3.03 10.29
C MET A 1 -31.38 -2.04 9.32
N GLY A 2 -31.55 -0.78 9.75
CA GLY A 2 -32.16 0.26 8.93
C GLY A 2 -32.66 1.38 9.84
N VAL A 3 -31.92 2.48 9.88
CA VAL A 3 -32.44 3.71 10.47
C VAL A 3 -33.49 4.28 9.52
N SER A 4 -34.71 4.39 10.04
CA SER A 4 -35.93 4.74 9.30
C SER A 4 -35.93 6.19 8.81
N ASP A 5 -35.15 7.07 9.46
CA ASP A 5 -35.04 8.48 9.12
C ASP A 5 -33.64 8.80 8.57
N SER A 6 -33.59 9.39 7.37
CA SER A 6 -32.34 9.79 6.72
C SER A 6 -31.57 10.86 7.50
N LYS A 7 -32.22 11.66 8.34
CA LYS A 7 -31.53 12.65 9.19
C LYS A 7 -30.75 11.95 10.30
N VAL A 8 -31.36 10.98 10.98
CA VAL A 8 -30.71 10.21 12.05
C VAL A 8 -29.54 9.40 11.48
N ARG A 9 -29.71 8.83 10.28
CA ARG A 9 -28.61 8.16 9.55
C ARG A 9 -27.40 9.04 9.35
N ASN A 10 -27.63 10.26 8.89
CA ASN A 10 -26.55 11.17 8.55
C ASN A 10 -25.81 11.64 9.80
N VAL A 11 -26.51 11.82 10.92
CA VAL A 11 -25.90 12.14 12.22
C VAL A 11 -25.06 10.97 12.72
N GLU A 12 -25.59 9.74 12.76
CA GLU A 12 -24.82 8.56 13.18
C GLU A 12 -23.57 8.34 12.31
N ILE A 13 -23.69 8.49 10.99
CA ILE A 13 -22.53 8.38 10.08
C ILE A 13 -21.48 9.44 10.41
N SER A 14 -21.92 10.69 10.62
CA SER A 14 -21.00 11.80 10.93
C SER A 14 -20.28 11.57 12.27
N GLU A 15 -20.98 11.05 13.28
CA GLU A 15 -20.41 10.71 14.58
C GLU A 15 -19.39 9.56 14.46
N MET A 16 -19.72 8.51 13.70
CA MET A 16 -18.79 7.40 13.44
C MET A 16 -17.54 7.86 12.70
N LEU A 17 -17.68 8.74 11.70
CA LEU A 17 -16.56 9.31 10.96
C LEU A 17 -15.68 10.18 11.86
N ASN A 18 -16.30 11.07 12.65
CA ASN A 18 -15.58 11.92 13.59
C ASN A 18 -14.79 11.09 14.60
N PHE A 19 -15.39 10.02 15.14
CA PHE A 19 -14.71 9.09 16.03
C PHE A 19 -13.51 8.42 15.34
N ALA A 20 -13.68 7.93 14.11
CA ALA A 20 -12.61 7.31 13.34
C ALA A 20 -11.45 8.29 13.09
N PHE A 21 -11.71 9.53 12.71
CA PHE A 21 -10.66 10.53 12.49
C PHE A 21 -10.00 11.05 13.77
N ALA A 22 -10.72 11.06 14.89
CA ALA A 22 -10.16 11.40 16.20
C ALA A 22 -9.19 10.30 16.69
N GLN A 23 -9.50 9.03 16.39
CA GLN A 23 -8.79 7.88 16.93
C GLN A 23 -7.70 7.33 16.00
N TYR A 24 -7.78 7.57 14.70
CA TYR A 24 -6.86 7.02 13.71
C TYR A 24 -6.24 8.11 12.83
N GLU A 25 -5.02 7.84 12.36
CA GLU A 25 -4.29 8.63 11.38
C GLU A 25 -3.79 7.73 10.24
N THR A 26 -3.76 8.26 9.03
CA THR A 26 -3.22 7.57 7.87
C THR A 26 -1.81 8.07 7.58
N GLU A 27 -0.85 7.16 7.47
CA GLU A 27 0.53 7.47 7.06
C GLU A 27 0.80 6.84 5.69
N GLN A 28 1.30 7.63 4.74
CA GLN A 28 1.66 7.14 3.42
C GLN A 28 3.08 6.56 3.46
N LEU A 29 3.18 5.24 3.29
CA LEU A 29 4.47 4.54 3.28
C LEU A 29 5.14 4.64 1.90
N LEU A 30 4.37 4.39 0.83
CA LEU A 30 4.89 4.35 -0.54
C LEU A 30 3.93 5.02 -1.52
N SER A 31 4.49 5.79 -2.45
CA SER A 31 3.75 6.43 -3.54
C SER A 31 3.84 5.59 -4.80
N LYS A 32 2.89 5.73 -5.74
CA LYS A 32 2.96 5.05 -7.07
C LYS A 32 4.20 5.42 -7.89
N ASN A 33 4.87 6.52 -7.56
CA ASN A 33 6.11 6.98 -8.19
C ASN A 33 7.37 6.73 -7.33
N SER A 34 7.22 6.08 -6.17
CA SER A 34 8.37 5.77 -5.31
C SER A 34 9.19 4.64 -5.94
N ILE A 35 10.47 4.89 -6.19
CA ILE A 35 11.40 3.89 -6.68
C ILE A 35 11.78 2.98 -5.50
N LEU A 36 11.35 1.73 -5.54
CA LEU A 36 11.63 0.72 -4.50
C LEU A 36 13.05 0.19 -4.59
N GLY A 37 13.61 0.17 -5.81
CA GLY A 37 14.95 -0.28 -6.10
C GLY A 37 15.17 -0.46 -7.59
N THR A 38 16.36 -0.93 -7.95
CA THR A 38 16.73 -1.29 -9.32
C THR A 38 16.98 -2.77 -9.42
N VAL A 39 16.42 -3.41 -10.44
CA VAL A 39 16.62 -4.84 -10.72
C VAL A 39 17.32 -5.05 -12.03
N GLU A 40 18.19 -6.06 -12.08
CA GLU A 40 18.86 -6.46 -13.30
C GLU A 40 17.91 -7.27 -14.19
N ILE A 41 17.88 -6.98 -15.49
CA ILE A 41 17.10 -7.71 -16.47
C ILE A 41 18.04 -8.50 -17.37
N GLU A 42 17.75 -9.79 -17.52
CA GLU A 42 18.44 -10.62 -18.49
C GLU A 42 17.93 -10.35 -19.92
N LYS A 43 18.87 -10.24 -20.87
CA LYS A 43 18.60 -10.06 -22.32
C LYS A 43 17.87 -8.77 -22.69
N GLY A 44 17.80 -7.80 -21.79
CA GLY A 44 17.22 -6.47 -22.07
C GLY A 44 18.23 -5.51 -22.70
N THR A 45 17.72 -4.56 -23.50
CA THR A 45 18.53 -3.44 -24.01
C THR A 45 19.10 -2.58 -22.87
N LYS A 46 18.35 -2.48 -21.77
CA LYS A 46 18.82 -1.89 -20.51
C LYS A 46 19.09 -3.01 -19.52
N LYS A 47 20.27 -2.98 -18.90
CA LYS A 47 20.66 -3.95 -17.86
C LYS A 47 19.85 -3.77 -16.58
N TYR A 48 19.40 -2.55 -16.27
CA TYR A 48 18.66 -2.27 -15.04
C TYR A 48 17.33 -1.56 -15.32
N VAL A 49 16.32 -1.86 -14.52
CA VAL A 49 15.07 -1.11 -14.46
C VAL A 49 14.70 -0.74 -13.04
N ASN A 50 14.00 0.37 -12.90
CA ASN A 50 13.46 0.83 -11.64
C ASN A 50 12.17 0.07 -11.35
N VAL A 51 12.06 -0.47 -10.15
CA VAL A 51 10.85 -1.11 -9.64
C VAL A 51 10.01 -0.05 -8.95
N ILE A 52 8.75 0.05 -9.36
CA ILE A 52 7.78 0.99 -8.77
C ILE A 52 6.53 0.22 -8.36
N PRO A 53 5.84 0.60 -7.27
CA PRO A 53 4.61 -0.06 -6.88
C PRO A 53 3.46 0.35 -7.80
N LEU A 54 2.66 -0.63 -8.24
CA LEU A 54 1.44 -0.38 -9.04
C LEU A 54 0.40 0.46 -8.28
N ASP A 55 0.42 0.35 -6.96
CA ASP A 55 -0.48 1.06 -6.06
C ASP A 55 0.22 1.77 -4.91
N LYS A 56 -0.41 2.85 -4.45
CA LYS A 56 0.04 3.54 -3.24
C LYS A 56 -0.19 2.66 -2.01
N VAL A 57 0.72 2.76 -1.06
CA VAL A 57 0.65 2.06 0.23
C VAL A 57 0.44 3.09 1.32
N THR A 58 -0.70 3.00 1.98
CA THR A 58 -1.07 3.85 3.10
C THR A 58 -1.50 2.96 4.25
N ILE A 59 -1.05 3.30 5.44
CA ILE A 59 -1.21 2.49 6.65
C ILE A 59 -2.02 3.29 7.66
N LEU A 60 -2.96 2.63 8.32
CA LEU A 60 -3.80 3.23 9.35
C LEU A 60 -3.21 2.95 10.73
N ASN A 61 -2.75 4.01 11.37
CA ASN A 61 -2.23 4.01 12.72
C ASN A 61 -3.28 4.55 13.69
N LYS A 62 -3.27 4.04 14.93
CA LYS A 62 -4.13 4.55 16.00
C LYS A 62 -3.40 5.67 16.73
N LYS A 63 -3.99 6.85 16.79
CA LYS A 63 -3.43 8.02 17.48
C LYS A 63 -3.26 7.71 18.97
N GLY A 64 -2.11 8.07 19.54
CA GLY A 64 -1.80 7.87 20.96
C GLY A 64 -1.29 6.47 21.34
N ASN A 65 -1.33 5.49 20.44
CA ASN A 65 -0.62 4.22 20.61
C ASN A 65 0.76 4.31 19.93
N GLN A 66 1.64 3.34 20.22
CA GLN A 66 2.86 3.17 19.41
C GLN A 66 2.45 3.00 17.94
N LYS A 67 3.06 3.81 17.07
CA LYS A 67 2.91 3.69 15.62
C LYS A 67 3.20 2.23 15.24
N LYS A 68 2.35 1.65 14.38
CA LYS A 68 2.64 0.31 13.88
C LYS A 68 3.94 0.36 13.10
N THR A 69 4.82 -0.61 13.35
CA THR A 69 6.01 -0.75 12.51
C THR A 69 5.56 -1.38 11.20
N ALA A 70 5.68 -0.59 10.14
CA ALA A 70 5.37 -1.01 8.79
C ALA A 70 6.65 -1.26 8.03
N THR A 71 6.85 -2.51 7.62
CA THR A 71 7.95 -2.93 6.76
C THR A 71 7.40 -3.43 5.43
N TYR A 72 8.22 -3.35 4.40
CA TYR A 72 7.91 -3.91 3.10
C TYR A 72 9.03 -4.85 2.67
N GLU A 73 8.65 -5.97 2.07
CA GLU A 73 9.55 -6.91 1.43
C GLU A 73 9.25 -6.95 -0.06
N LEU A 74 10.32 -6.95 -0.84
CA LEU A 74 10.26 -6.98 -2.29
C LEU A 74 10.68 -8.37 -2.76
N GLU A 75 9.73 -9.15 -3.25
CA GLU A 75 9.98 -10.46 -3.83
C GLU A 75 9.99 -10.35 -5.36
N LEU A 76 11.18 -10.45 -5.94
CA LEU A 76 11.41 -10.37 -7.38
C LEU A 76 11.95 -11.70 -7.89
N GLY A 77 11.35 -12.18 -8.98
CA GLY A 77 11.86 -13.34 -9.70
C GLY A 77 12.97 -12.99 -10.69
N LYS A 78 13.38 -13.98 -11.49
CA LYS A 78 14.25 -13.74 -12.65
C LYS A 78 13.47 -13.03 -13.75
N ILE A 79 13.80 -11.77 -14.01
CA ILE A 79 13.12 -10.95 -15.02
C ILE A 79 13.88 -11.06 -16.35
N LYS A 80 13.16 -11.46 -17.40
CA LYS A 80 13.69 -11.59 -18.76
C LYS A 80 12.99 -10.62 -19.69
N ALA A 81 13.74 -9.96 -20.55
CA ALA A 81 13.18 -9.12 -21.59
C ALA A 81 12.39 -9.94 -22.64
N PRO A 82 11.41 -9.34 -23.34
CA PRO A 82 10.96 -7.94 -23.23
C PRO A 82 9.93 -7.72 -22.11
N ILE A 83 10.15 -6.70 -21.28
CA ILE A 83 9.16 -6.22 -20.31
C ILE A 83 8.65 -4.83 -20.71
N LYS A 84 7.42 -4.51 -20.34
CA LYS A 84 6.79 -3.21 -20.63
C LYS A 84 6.65 -2.37 -19.35
N ASN A 85 6.44 -1.07 -19.52
CA ASN A 85 6.12 -0.19 -18.39
C ASN A 85 4.76 -0.60 -17.82
N GLY A 86 4.72 -0.90 -16.51
CA GLY A 86 3.52 -1.36 -15.81
C GLY A 86 3.30 -2.88 -15.84
N ASP A 87 4.26 -3.65 -16.36
CA ASP A 87 4.24 -5.10 -16.28
C ASP A 87 4.60 -5.56 -14.86
N VAL A 88 3.92 -6.59 -14.37
CA VAL A 88 4.16 -7.11 -13.02
C VAL A 88 5.38 -8.02 -13.05
N ILE A 89 6.48 -7.55 -12.47
CA ILE A 89 7.78 -8.23 -12.40
C ILE A 89 8.04 -8.88 -11.03
N GLY A 90 7.19 -8.61 -10.03
CA GLY A 90 7.25 -9.23 -8.72
C GLY A 90 6.09 -8.85 -7.81
N GLU A 91 6.26 -9.15 -6.52
CA GLU A 91 5.31 -8.80 -5.48
C GLU A 91 5.98 -7.99 -4.37
N LEU A 92 5.30 -6.92 -3.94
CA LEU A 92 5.61 -6.15 -2.76
C LEU A 92 4.70 -6.61 -1.62
N ILE A 93 5.29 -7.16 -0.58
CA ILE A 93 4.60 -7.65 0.62
C ILE A 93 4.71 -6.60 1.71
N ILE A 94 3.58 -6.10 2.18
CA ILE A 94 3.51 -5.13 3.28
C ILE A 94 3.22 -5.89 4.58
N LYS A 95 4.12 -5.76 5.55
CA LYS A 95 4.00 -6.31 6.89
C LYS A 95 3.75 -5.17 7.89
N GLU A 96 2.67 -5.28 8.64
CA GLU A 96 2.37 -4.42 9.78
C GLU A 96 2.56 -5.24 11.06
N ASN A 97 3.48 -4.84 11.94
CA ASN A 97 3.82 -5.59 13.17
C ASN A 97 4.10 -7.09 12.90
N ASP A 98 4.93 -7.36 11.88
CA ASP A 98 5.31 -8.71 11.43
C ASP A 98 4.18 -9.53 10.77
N GLN A 99 2.96 -8.98 10.65
CA GLN A 99 1.84 -9.64 9.96
C GLN A 99 1.66 -9.12 8.54
N VAL A 100 1.63 -10.04 7.57
CA VAL A 100 1.34 -9.72 6.17
C VAL A 100 -0.09 -9.22 6.05
N THR A 101 -0.24 -7.93 5.75
CA THR A 101 -1.56 -7.29 5.64
C THR A 101 -1.95 -7.05 4.19
N ARG A 102 -0.97 -6.82 3.30
CA ARG A 102 -1.24 -6.51 1.89
C ARG A 102 -0.15 -7.01 0.96
N ARG A 103 -0.54 -7.45 -0.24
CA ARG A 103 0.36 -7.74 -1.36
C ARG A 103 0.02 -6.85 -2.54
N ILE A 104 1.03 -6.31 -3.21
CA ILE A 104 0.89 -5.37 -4.31
C ILE A 104 1.85 -5.79 -5.42
N GLY A 105 1.37 -5.87 -6.65
CA GLY A 105 2.26 -6.12 -7.79
C GLY A 105 3.21 -4.94 -8.00
N VAL A 106 4.45 -5.26 -8.38
CA VAL A 106 5.49 -4.29 -8.77
C VAL A 106 6.01 -4.59 -10.15
#